data_AF-A0A9C6WAL1-F1
#
_entry.id   AF-A0A9C6WAL1-F1
#
_cell.length_a   1.000
_cell.length_b   1.000
_cell.length_c   1.000
_cell.angle_alpha   90.00
_cell.angle_beta   90.00
_cell.angle_gamma   90.00
#
_symmetry.space_group_name_H-M   'P 1'
#
loop_
_entity.id
_entity.type
_entity.pdbx_description
1 polymer ?
#
loop_
_entity_poly.entity_id
_entity_poly.type
_entity_poly.pdbx_seq_one_letter_code
_entity_poly.pdbx_strand_id
1 'polypeptide(L)'
;MDPNLFDAIRKSDIATFSSLLKENEGILNQKTADSYSTPLHIASKYGCTEMVSEIISMCPDMVCVENKKHETPIHEACRQENAKVLMLLLDANPNAAYKLYASCKSPLFLACSHGHLDMVNLLLNLPEIAERSIAEFNQTCILIAASRGHTEEETVFHIAVRYGCYHALEYLVKVSNGTNLLHCQDRYDTELSIKYTTSV
;
A
#
# COMPACT_ATOMS: atom_id res chain seq x y z
N MET A 1 6.05 17.79 14.79
CA MET A 1 6.83 16.62 15.22
C MET A 1 8.17 17.13 15.69
N ASP A 2 8.62 16.62 16.84
CA ASP A 2 9.91 16.90 17.42
C ASP A 2 11.02 16.62 16.38
N PRO A 3 11.91 17.59 16.10
CA PRO A 3 12.96 17.41 15.10
C PRO A 3 13.90 16.25 15.41
N ASN A 4 14.20 15.99 16.69
CA ASN A 4 15.07 14.89 17.11
C ASN A 4 14.39 13.55 16.88
N LEU A 5 13.08 13.44 17.15
CA LEU A 5 12.31 12.23 16.82
C LEU A 5 12.32 11.98 15.31
N PHE A 6 12.05 13.02 14.51
CA PHE A 6 12.03 12.90 13.06
C PHE A 6 13.41 12.48 12.51
N ASP A 7 14.48 13.10 13.00
CA ASP A 7 15.85 12.80 12.57
C ASP A 7 16.30 11.41 13.02
N ALA A 8 15.92 10.96 14.23
CA ALA A 8 16.20 9.62 14.71
C ALA A 8 15.57 8.57 13.78
N ILE A 9 14.29 8.73 13.43
CA ILE A 9 13.60 7.82 12.51
C ILE A 9 14.22 7.88 11.12
N ARG A 10 14.45 9.08 10.58
CA ARG A 10 15.04 9.26 9.24
C ARG A 10 16.43 8.63 9.11
N LYS A 11 17.22 8.65 10.18
CA LYS A 11 18.56 8.05 10.22
C LYS A 11 18.55 6.58 10.69
N SER A 12 17.38 6.04 11.02
CA SER A 12 17.23 4.73 11.66
C SER A 12 18.05 4.57 12.95
N ASP A 13 18.22 5.66 13.71
CA ASP A 13 18.92 5.65 14.99
C ASP A 13 17.99 5.16 16.11
N ILE A 14 18.01 3.84 16.32
CA ILE A 14 17.19 3.17 17.34
C ILE A 14 17.55 3.60 18.76
N ALA A 15 18.83 3.91 19.04
CA ALA A 15 19.27 4.27 20.39
C ALA A 15 18.68 5.62 20.82
N THR A 16 18.74 6.62 19.94
CA THR A 16 18.12 7.93 20.19
C THR A 16 16.59 7.80 20.22
N PHE A 17 16.00 7.03 19.31
CA PHE A 17 14.56 6.78 19.28
C PHE A 17 14.04 6.18 20.59
N SER A 18 14.61 5.06 21.06
CA SER A 18 14.16 4.42 22.30
C SER A 18 14.47 5.27 23.54
N SER A 19 15.50 6.13 23.50
CA SER A 19 15.77 7.09 24.59
C SER A 19 14.66 8.15 24.68
N LEU A 20 14.26 8.73 23.54
CA LEU A 20 13.15 9.69 23.46
C LEU A 20 11.82 9.08 23.90
N LEU A 21 11.58 7.80 23.57
CA LEU A 21 10.38 7.09 24.02
C LEU A 21 10.35 6.88 25.53
N LYS A 22 11.49 6.55 26.16
CA LYS A 22 11.59 6.40 27.61
C LYS A 22 11.32 7.70 28.35
N GLU A 23 11.71 8.84 27.76
CA GLU A 23 11.46 10.15 28.35
C GLU A 23 9.99 10.56 28.23
N ASN A 24 9.34 10.26 27.10
CA ASN A 24 7.94 10.61 26.86
C ASN A 24 7.30 9.70 25.81
N GLU A 25 6.53 8.70 26.23
CA GLU A 25 5.77 7.82 25.32
C GLU A 25 4.77 8.59 24.44
N GLY A 26 4.23 9.71 24.94
CA GLY A 26 3.33 10.59 24.20
C GLY A 26 3.96 11.25 22.97
N ILE A 27 5.29 11.15 22.80
CA ILE A 27 6.01 11.63 21.61
C ILE A 27 5.52 10.93 20.33
N LEU A 28 4.96 9.71 20.43
CA LEU A 28 4.42 8.94 19.30
C LEU A 28 3.15 9.55 18.69
N ASN A 29 2.39 10.35 19.45
CA ASN A 29 1.17 11.00 18.98
C ASN A 29 1.44 12.26 18.13
N GLN A 30 2.70 12.67 18.01
CA GLN A 30 3.05 13.86 17.26
C GLN A 30 2.85 13.66 15.76
N LYS A 31 2.47 14.74 15.07
CA LYS A 31 2.34 14.74 13.61
C LYS A 31 3.31 15.73 12.99
N THR A 32 3.77 15.45 11.77
CA THR A 32 4.51 16.44 10.98
C THR A 32 3.59 17.60 10.59
N ALA A 33 4.14 18.81 10.50
CA ALA A 33 3.33 20.01 10.24
C ALA A 33 2.83 20.10 8.79
N ASP A 34 3.59 19.55 7.85
CA ASP A 34 3.36 19.61 6.40
C ASP A 34 2.33 18.59 5.92
N SER A 35 2.49 17.34 6.36
CA SER A 35 1.79 16.17 5.85
C SER A 35 0.92 15.49 6.89
N TYR A 36 0.95 15.93 8.15
CA TYR A 36 0.24 15.29 9.26
C TYR A 36 0.64 13.82 9.44
N SER A 37 1.86 13.47 9.04
CA SER A 37 2.39 12.11 9.13
C SER A 37 2.75 11.79 10.58
N THR A 38 2.33 10.62 11.07
CA THR A 38 2.74 10.11 12.38
C THR A 38 4.14 9.49 12.33
N PRO A 39 4.80 9.21 13.48
CA PRO A 39 6.09 8.52 13.50
C PRO A 39 6.05 7.19 12.75
N LEU A 40 4.92 6.46 12.81
CA LEU A 40 4.76 5.21 12.07
C LEU A 40 4.74 5.41 10.54
N HIS A 41 4.19 6.51 10.03
CA HIS A 41 4.29 6.84 8.60
C HIS A 41 5.75 7.08 8.19
N ILE A 42 6.49 7.84 9.01
CA ILE A 42 7.88 8.18 8.72
C ILE A 42 8.78 6.94 8.83
N ALA A 43 8.57 6.10 9.84
CA ALA A 43 9.30 4.84 9.99
C ALA A 43 8.98 3.87 8.84
N SER A 44 7.71 3.82 8.40
CA SER A 44 7.30 3.00 7.27
C SER A 44 7.87 3.48 5.94
N LYS A 45 8.08 4.80 5.79
CA LYS A 45 8.77 5.41 4.66
C LYS A 45 10.23 5.01 4.57
N TYR A 46 10.95 5.14 5.68
CA TYR A 46 12.39 4.91 5.69
C TYR A 46 12.76 3.43 5.93
N GLY A 47 11.77 2.54 6.05
CA GLY A 47 12.02 1.11 6.19
C GLY A 47 12.58 0.71 7.56
N CYS A 48 12.35 1.52 8.60
CA CYS A 48 12.89 1.33 9.95
C CYS A 48 12.16 0.21 10.69
N THR A 49 12.39 -1.05 10.30
CA THR A 49 11.67 -2.23 10.79
C THR A 49 11.61 -2.36 12.32
N GLU A 50 12.73 -2.13 13.01
CA GLU A 50 12.82 -2.19 14.47
C GLU A 50 11.92 -1.13 15.13
N MET A 51 11.99 0.13 14.66
CA MET A 51 11.14 1.21 15.15
C MET A 51 9.66 0.97 14.83
N VAL A 52 9.35 0.42 13.65
CA VAL A 52 7.98 0.03 13.28
C VAL A 52 7.44 -1.01 14.27
N SER A 53 8.23 -2.03 14.58
CA SER A 53 7.86 -3.06 15.55
C SER A 53 7.62 -2.47 16.95
N GLU A 54 8.51 -1.59 17.42
CA GLU A 54 8.34 -0.91 18.72
C GLU A 54 7.08 -0.04 18.75
N ILE A 55 6.84 0.77 17.71
CA ILE A 55 5.67 1.65 17.63
C ILE A 55 4.37 0.83 17.62
N ILE A 56 4.29 -0.24 16.82
CA ILE A 56 3.12 -1.11 16.75
C ILE A 56 2.86 -1.79 18.11
N SER A 57 3.93 -2.24 18.78
CA SER A 57 3.80 -2.89 20.10
C SER A 57 3.26 -1.93 21.17
N MET A 58 3.59 -0.65 21.10
CA MET A 58 3.14 0.36 22.08
C MET A 58 1.79 0.97 21.70
N CYS A 59 1.54 1.18 20.40
CA CYS A 59 0.40 1.90 19.87
C CYS A 59 -0.15 1.20 18.62
N PRO A 60 -0.81 0.04 18.76
CA PRO A 60 -1.27 -0.76 17.62
C PRO A 60 -2.25 0.00 16.72
N ASP A 61 -3.09 0.87 17.28
CA ASP A 61 -4.05 1.68 16.53
C ASP A 61 -3.39 2.64 15.52
N MET A 62 -2.10 2.94 15.66
CA MET A 62 -1.38 3.83 14.74
C MET A 62 -1.32 3.30 13.31
N VAL A 63 -1.47 1.99 13.09
CA VAL A 63 -1.48 1.37 11.75
C VAL A 63 -2.66 1.85 10.91
N CYS A 64 -3.72 2.35 11.55
CA CYS A 64 -4.95 2.84 10.92
C CYS A 64 -4.97 4.37 10.75
N VAL A 65 -4.03 5.10 11.35
CA VAL A 65 -4.06 6.57 11.36
C VAL A 65 -3.78 7.10 9.96
N GLU A 66 -4.56 8.09 9.56
CA GLU A 66 -4.44 8.75 8.27
C GLU A 66 -3.64 10.06 8.36
N ASN A 67 -2.78 10.29 7.36
CA ASN A 67 -2.11 11.57 7.13
C ASN A 67 -3.03 12.55 6.38
N LYS A 68 -2.52 13.73 5.99
CA LYS A 68 -3.29 14.78 5.27
C LYS A 68 -3.85 14.32 3.91
N LYS A 69 -3.24 13.31 3.28
CA LYS A 69 -3.69 12.71 2.02
C LYS A 69 -4.61 11.51 2.25
N HIS A 70 -5.04 11.25 3.48
CA HIS A 70 -5.78 10.05 3.87
C HIS A 70 -4.99 8.75 3.68
N GLU A 71 -3.66 8.84 3.61
CA GLU A 71 -2.80 7.67 3.52
C GLU A 71 -2.55 7.14 4.92
N THR A 72 -2.51 5.81 5.05
CA THR A 72 -2.04 5.09 6.24
C THR A 72 -0.59 4.62 6.06
N PRO A 73 0.12 4.19 7.12
CA PRO A 73 1.53 3.80 7.04
C PRO A 73 1.85 2.74 5.98
N ILE A 74 0.92 1.80 5.72
CA ILE A 74 1.09 0.75 4.71
C ILE A 74 1.21 1.29 3.28
N HIS A 75 0.58 2.42 2.98
CA HIS A 75 0.70 3.07 1.67
C HIS A 75 2.12 3.57 1.45
N GLU A 76 2.74 4.10 2.50
CA GLU A 76 4.11 4.59 2.44
C GLU A 76 5.10 3.43 2.37
N ALA A 77 4.85 2.33 3.09
CA ALA A 77 5.65 1.10 2.95
C ALA A 77 5.58 0.55 1.51
N CYS A 78 4.40 0.50 0.90
CA CYS A 78 4.20 0.06 -0.48
C CYS A 78 4.86 0.98 -1.49
N ARG A 79 4.84 2.30 -1.28
CA ARG A 79 5.49 3.27 -2.16
C ARG A 79 7.01 3.11 -2.21
N GLN A 80 7.61 2.78 -1.07
CA GLN A 80 9.06 2.72 -0.88
C GLN A 80 9.64 1.28 -0.96
N GLU A 81 8.83 0.30 -1.38
CA GLU A 81 9.26 -1.12 -1.49
C GLU A 81 9.72 -1.74 -0.15
N ASN A 82 9.20 -1.27 0.98
CA ASN A 82 9.60 -1.75 2.30
C ASN A 82 8.85 -3.04 2.69
N ALA A 83 9.19 -4.17 2.06
CA ALA A 83 8.55 -5.48 2.24
C ALA A 83 8.44 -5.94 3.71
N LYS A 84 9.51 -5.79 4.48
CA LYS A 84 9.51 -6.18 5.91
C LYS A 84 8.55 -5.33 6.74
N VAL A 85 8.49 -4.02 6.47
CA VAL A 85 7.53 -3.11 7.13
C VAL A 85 6.11 -3.46 6.72
N LEU A 86 5.88 -3.74 5.43
CA LEU A 86 4.58 -4.17 4.95
C LEU A 86 4.09 -5.39 5.71
N MET A 87 4.92 -6.42 5.89
CA MET A 87 4.57 -7.60 6.68
C MET A 87 4.20 -7.23 8.13
N LEU A 88 5.02 -6.44 8.82
CA LEU A 88 4.73 -6.00 10.20
C LEU A 88 3.39 -5.26 10.31
N LEU A 89 3.07 -4.40 9.34
CA LEU A 89 1.81 -3.65 9.32
C LEU A 89 0.60 -4.55 9.05
N LEU A 90 0.75 -5.56 8.20
CA LEU A 90 -0.29 -6.53 7.89
C LEU A 90 -0.52 -7.51 9.04
N ASP A 91 0.54 -7.97 9.70
CA ASP A 91 0.45 -8.80 10.90
C ASP A 91 -0.34 -8.07 12.01
N ALA A 92 -0.16 -6.75 12.11
CA ALA A 92 -0.89 -5.90 13.06
C ALA A 92 -2.33 -5.62 12.62
N ASN A 93 -2.58 -5.41 11.33
CA ASN A 93 -3.91 -5.21 10.78
C ASN A 93 -3.99 -5.67 9.31
N PRO A 94 -4.49 -6.88 9.05
CA PRO A 94 -4.61 -7.40 7.69
C PRO A 94 -5.54 -6.58 6.79
N ASN A 95 -6.53 -5.92 7.38
CA ASN A 95 -7.46 -5.07 6.63
C ASN A 95 -6.79 -3.83 6.03
N ALA A 96 -5.58 -3.48 6.50
CA ALA A 96 -4.82 -2.36 5.95
C ALA A 96 -4.48 -2.56 4.46
N ALA A 97 -4.39 -3.80 3.97
CA ALA A 97 -4.11 -4.12 2.57
C ALA A 97 -5.16 -3.54 1.58
N TYR A 98 -6.39 -3.34 2.05
CA TYR A 98 -7.52 -2.88 1.22
C TYR A 98 -7.85 -1.40 1.41
N LYS A 99 -7.14 -0.71 2.31
CA LYS A 99 -7.43 0.69 2.62
C LYS A 99 -7.20 1.54 1.37
N LEU A 100 -8.17 2.35 1.02
CA LEU A 100 -8.03 3.38 0.00
C LEU A 100 -7.68 4.72 0.64
N TYR A 101 -6.74 5.45 0.06
CA TYR A 101 -6.51 6.86 0.40
C TYR A 101 -7.31 7.81 -0.51
N ALA A 102 -7.18 9.13 -0.31
CA ALA A 102 -8.02 10.16 -0.92
C ALA A 102 -8.17 10.11 -2.46
N SER A 103 -7.18 9.55 -3.17
CA SER A 103 -7.25 9.38 -4.62
C SER A 103 -7.75 7.98 -5.04
N CYS A 104 -8.44 7.27 -4.14
CA CYS A 104 -8.97 5.91 -4.38
C CYS A 104 -7.91 4.89 -4.79
N LYS A 105 -6.67 5.04 -4.30
CA LYS A 105 -5.57 4.11 -4.60
C LYS A 105 -5.30 3.22 -3.39
N SER A 106 -5.16 1.92 -3.63
CA SER A 106 -4.83 0.91 -2.64
C SER A 106 -3.31 0.71 -2.49
N PRO A 107 -2.85 0.04 -1.42
CA PRO A 107 -1.48 -0.46 -1.30
C PRO A 107 -1.02 -1.26 -2.52
N LEU A 108 -1.86 -2.15 -3.03
CA LEU A 108 -1.58 -2.93 -4.24
C LEU A 108 -1.43 -2.05 -5.47
N PHE A 109 -2.30 -1.05 -5.65
CA PHE A 109 -2.18 -0.08 -6.74
C PHE A 109 -0.80 0.59 -6.69
N LEU A 110 -0.36 1.03 -5.50
CA LEU A 110 0.94 1.68 -5.33
C LEU A 110 2.10 0.74 -5.65
N ALA A 111 2.04 -0.51 -5.19
CA ALA A 111 3.06 -1.51 -5.52
C ALA A 111 3.15 -1.75 -7.04
N CYS A 112 2.01 -1.92 -7.72
CA CYS A 112 1.96 -2.08 -9.18
C CYS A 112 2.44 -0.84 -9.93
N SER A 113 2.02 0.37 -9.50
CA SER A 113 2.36 1.61 -10.21
C SER A 113 3.83 2.00 -10.12
N HIS A 114 4.54 1.47 -9.13
CA HIS A 114 5.98 1.68 -8.98
C HIS A 114 6.80 0.47 -9.45
N GLY A 115 6.17 -0.61 -9.92
CA GLY A 115 6.85 -1.81 -10.41
C GLY A 115 7.43 -2.70 -9.31
N HIS A 116 6.95 -2.58 -8.08
CA HIS A 116 7.48 -3.27 -6.90
C HIS A 116 6.97 -4.71 -6.83
N LEU A 117 7.53 -5.59 -7.64
CA LEU A 117 7.05 -6.97 -7.83
C LEU A 117 6.99 -7.77 -6.53
N ASP A 118 7.99 -7.62 -5.66
CA ASP A 118 8.03 -8.32 -4.37
C ASP A 118 6.88 -7.89 -3.46
N MET A 119 6.53 -6.61 -3.46
CA MET A 119 5.39 -6.07 -2.71
C MET A 119 4.07 -6.59 -3.26
N VAL A 120 3.95 -6.69 -4.59
CA VAL A 120 2.78 -7.26 -5.23
C VAL A 120 2.64 -8.74 -4.87
N ASN A 121 3.72 -9.52 -4.96
CA ASN A 121 3.69 -10.93 -4.58
C ASN A 121 3.31 -11.10 -3.11
N LEU A 122 3.83 -10.27 -2.20
CA LEU A 122 3.44 -10.32 -0.79
C LEU A 122 1.96 -10.01 -0.61
N LEU A 123 1.46 -8.92 -1.18
CA LEU A 123 0.06 -8.53 -1.07
C LEU A 123 -0.87 -9.57 -1.69
N LEU A 124 -0.52 -10.22 -2.79
CA LEU A 124 -1.43 -11.17 -3.45
C LEU A 124 -1.44 -12.56 -2.79
N ASN A 125 -0.39 -12.92 -2.04
CA ASN A 125 -0.29 -14.21 -1.37
C ASN A 125 -0.76 -14.20 0.09
N LEU A 126 -1.37 -13.11 0.58
CA LEU A 126 -1.92 -13.09 1.94
C LEU A 126 -3.16 -14.01 2.02
N PRO A 127 -3.21 -14.96 2.97
CA PRO A 127 -4.32 -15.90 3.11
C PRO A 127 -5.69 -15.21 3.22
N GLU A 128 -5.75 -14.08 3.91
CA GLU A 128 -6.99 -13.31 4.11
C GLU A 128 -7.47 -12.62 2.82
N ILE A 129 -6.57 -12.36 1.85
CA ILE A 129 -6.92 -11.88 0.50
C ILE A 129 -7.51 -12.99 -0.38
N ALA A 130 -7.17 -14.25 -0.11
CA ALA A 130 -7.78 -15.38 -0.79
C ALA A 130 -9.20 -15.69 -0.27
N GLU A 131 -9.48 -15.41 1.01
CA GLU A 131 -10.75 -15.77 1.65
C GLU A 131 -11.81 -14.65 1.70
N ARG A 132 -11.40 -13.37 1.79
CA ARG A 132 -12.37 -12.27 1.69
C ARG A 132 -12.83 -12.11 0.25
N SER A 133 -14.13 -12.36 0.05
CA SER A 133 -14.88 -12.25 -1.19
C SER A 133 -14.16 -11.39 -2.22
N ILE A 134 -13.69 -12.08 -3.25
CA ILE A 134 -13.26 -11.59 -4.55
C ILE A 134 -14.11 -10.41 -5.02
N ALA A 135 -15.39 -10.25 -4.61
CA ALA A 135 -16.23 -9.10 -4.93
C ALA A 135 -15.76 -7.75 -4.34
N GLU A 136 -15.26 -7.70 -3.10
CA GLU A 136 -14.75 -6.44 -2.50
C GLU A 136 -13.36 -6.09 -3.01
N PHE A 137 -12.53 -7.12 -3.24
CA PHE A 137 -11.24 -6.98 -3.90
C PHE A 137 -11.41 -6.62 -5.38
N ASN A 138 -12.40 -7.18 -6.07
CA ASN A 138 -12.82 -6.79 -7.41
C ASN A 138 -13.30 -5.35 -7.40
N GLN A 139 -14.17 -4.92 -6.48
CA GLN A 139 -14.61 -3.52 -6.42
C GLN A 139 -13.42 -2.57 -6.19
N THR A 140 -12.43 -2.98 -5.40
CA THR A 140 -11.20 -2.24 -5.07
C THR A 140 -10.15 -2.27 -6.20
N CYS A 141 -10.08 -3.37 -6.97
CA CYS A 141 -9.23 -3.54 -8.17
C CYS A 141 -9.87 -2.95 -9.44
N ILE A 142 -11.20 -2.79 -9.45
CA ILE A 142 -12.03 -2.24 -10.52
C ILE A 142 -12.31 -0.74 -10.31
N LEU A 143 -12.09 -0.13 -9.13
CA LEU A 143 -12.47 1.27 -8.93
C LEU A 143 -11.57 2.26 -9.68
N ILE A 144 -12.04 2.54 -10.89
CA ILE A 144 -11.87 3.72 -11.72
C ILE A 144 -11.89 4.99 -10.85
N ALA A 145 -11.02 5.94 -11.19
CA ALA A 145 -11.01 7.32 -10.72
C ALA A 145 -12.27 8.12 -11.14
N ALA A 146 -13.48 7.59 -10.91
CA ALA A 146 -14.73 8.20 -11.37
C ALA A 146 -15.30 9.23 -10.38
N SER A 147 -14.55 9.75 -9.41
CA SER A 147 -15.13 10.65 -8.39
C SER A 147 -14.77 12.13 -8.50
N ARG A 148 -13.98 12.59 -9.50
CA ARG A 148 -13.62 14.03 -9.61
C ARG A 148 -13.47 14.62 -11.02
N GLY A 149 -14.32 14.26 -11.97
CA GLY A 149 -14.46 15.03 -13.23
C GLY A 149 -13.17 15.20 -14.08
N HIS A 150 -12.13 14.42 -13.78
CA HIS A 150 -10.88 14.36 -14.51
C HIS A 150 -10.68 12.91 -14.96
N THR A 151 -10.68 12.73 -16.27
CA THR A 151 -10.60 11.48 -17.04
C THR A 151 -9.27 10.73 -16.83
N GLU A 152 -9.18 9.86 -15.82
CA GLU A 152 -8.03 8.96 -15.63
C GLU A 152 -8.50 7.53 -15.28
N GLU A 153 -8.89 6.76 -16.29
CA GLU A 153 -9.41 5.39 -16.17
C GLU A 153 -8.29 4.33 -16.26
N GLU A 154 -7.27 4.41 -15.40
CA GLU A 154 -6.23 3.37 -15.34
C GLU A 154 -6.55 2.34 -14.25
N THR A 155 -6.88 1.12 -14.66
CA THR A 155 -7.09 -0.02 -13.78
C THR A 155 -5.76 -0.58 -13.29
N VAL A 156 -5.77 -1.36 -12.20
CA VAL A 156 -4.58 -2.12 -11.78
C VAL A 156 -4.08 -3.05 -12.90
N PHE A 157 -4.95 -3.49 -13.82
CA PHE A 157 -4.57 -4.27 -15.00
C PHE A 157 -3.76 -3.44 -16.01
N HIS A 158 -4.24 -2.24 -16.36
CA HIS A 158 -3.50 -1.32 -17.25
C HIS A 158 -2.11 -1.00 -16.68
N ILE A 159 -2.04 -0.82 -15.37
CA ILE A 159 -0.78 -0.58 -14.65
C ILE A 159 0.09 -1.84 -14.67
N ALA A 160 -0.45 -3.01 -14.35
CA ALA A 160 0.31 -4.26 -14.37
C ALA A 160 0.90 -4.56 -15.76
N VAL A 161 0.15 -4.29 -16.84
CA VAL A 161 0.64 -4.44 -18.22
C VAL A 161 1.71 -3.39 -18.53
N ARG A 162 1.47 -2.11 -18.21
CA ARG A 162 2.43 -1.01 -18.47
C ARG A 162 3.77 -1.23 -17.79
N TYR A 163 3.75 -1.69 -16.54
CA TYR A 163 4.94 -1.88 -15.72
C TYR A 163 5.45 -3.32 -15.73
N GLY A 164 4.95 -4.19 -16.63
CA GLY A 164 5.45 -5.57 -16.80
C GLY A 164 5.23 -6.48 -15.59
N CYS A 165 4.26 -6.17 -14.72
CA CYS A 165 3.92 -6.95 -13.53
C CYS A 165 3.02 -8.16 -13.89
N TYR A 166 3.51 -9.07 -14.72
CA TYR A 166 2.73 -10.19 -15.26
C TYR A 166 2.22 -11.17 -14.20
N HIS A 167 2.91 -11.31 -13.06
CA HIS A 167 2.43 -12.13 -11.93
C HIS A 167 1.19 -11.51 -11.28
N ALA A 168 1.16 -10.18 -11.14
CA ALA A 168 -0.01 -9.45 -10.69
C ALA A 168 -1.17 -9.67 -11.67
N LEU A 169 -0.88 -9.56 -12.96
CA LEU A 169 -1.84 -9.80 -14.02
C LEU A 169 -2.41 -11.22 -13.97
N GLU A 170 -1.56 -12.24 -13.86
CA GLU A 170 -1.98 -13.64 -13.81
C GLU A 170 -2.88 -13.92 -12.60
N TYR A 171 -2.51 -13.42 -11.42
CA TYR A 171 -3.32 -13.55 -10.21
C TYR A 171 -4.66 -12.81 -10.37
N LEU A 172 -4.64 -11.58 -10.87
CA LEU A 172 -5.86 -10.80 -11.06
C LEU A 172 -6.80 -11.45 -12.10
N VAL A 173 -6.26 -12.05 -13.17
CA VAL A 173 -7.04 -12.84 -14.14
C VAL A 173 -7.66 -14.07 -13.48
N LYS A 174 -6.91 -14.79 -12.64
CA LYS A 174 -7.42 -15.97 -11.90
C LYS A 174 -8.53 -15.60 -10.92
N VAL A 175 -8.37 -14.49 -10.20
CA VAL A 175 -9.32 -14.03 -9.18
C VAL A 175 -10.59 -13.45 -9.79
N SER A 176 -10.50 -12.77 -10.94
CA SER A 176 -11.63 -12.05 -11.53
C SER A 176 -12.54 -12.88 -12.45
N ASN A 177 -12.31 -14.19 -12.59
CA ASN A 177 -13.03 -15.08 -13.50
C ASN A 177 -13.08 -14.61 -14.97
N GLY A 178 -12.11 -13.79 -15.41
CA GLY A 178 -11.79 -13.54 -16.82
C GLY A 178 -12.82 -12.83 -17.71
N THR A 179 -14.10 -12.69 -17.33
CA THR A 179 -15.15 -12.34 -18.31
C THR A 179 -15.49 -10.85 -18.42
N ASN A 180 -15.12 -10.00 -17.45
CA ASN A 180 -15.49 -8.57 -17.47
C ASN A 180 -14.31 -7.60 -17.62
N LEU A 181 -13.08 -8.10 -17.82
CA LEU A 181 -11.85 -7.29 -17.76
C LEU A 181 -11.13 -7.12 -19.10
N LEU A 182 -11.39 -8.00 -20.08
CA LEU A 182 -10.80 -7.91 -21.42
C LEU A 182 -11.40 -6.77 -22.26
N HIS A 183 -12.45 -6.10 -21.78
CA HIS A 183 -13.19 -5.07 -22.50
C HIS A 183 -13.09 -3.67 -21.89
N CYS A 184 -12.24 -3.46 -20.88
CA CYS A 184 -11.98 -2.11 -20.36
C CYS A 184 -10.92 -1.43 -21.23
N GLN A 185 -11.29 -0.39 -21.98
CA GLN A 185 -10.33 0.44 -22.73
C GLN A 185 -9.54 1.33 -21.78
N ASP A 186 -8.25 1.55 -22.06
CA ASP A 186 -7.46 2.62 -21.45
C ASP A 186 -7.41 3.89 -22.33
N ARG A 187 -6.81 4.96 -21.80
CA ARG A 187 -6.59 6.24 -22.51
C ARG A 187 -5.76 6.10 -23.80
N TYR A 188 -5.08 4.98 -24.00
CA TYR A 188 -4.21 4.73 -25.15
C TYR A 188 -4.92 3.89 -26.22
N ASP A 189 -6.21 3.61 -26.05
CA ASP A 189 -7.00 2.72 -26.91
C ASP A 189 -6.36 1.32 -27.00
N THR A 190 -5.59 0.95 -25.98
CA THR A 190 -5.05 -0.39 -25.83
C THR A 190 -6.20 -1.24 -25.37
N GLU A 191 -6.91 -1.85 -26.32
CA GLU A 191 -7.70 -3.03 -26.01
C GLU A 191 -6.74 -3.99 -25.30
N LEU A 192 -7.09 -4.43 -24.08
CA LEU A 192 -6.41 -5.50 -23.35
C LEU A 192 -6.60 -6.82 -24.13
N SER A 193 -6.09 -6.86 -25.36
CA SER A 193 -5.87 -8.05 -26.16
C SER A 193 -4.63 -8.74 -25.60
N ILE A 194 -4.72 -9.14 -24.33
CA ILE A 194 -3.85 -10.18 -23.82
C ILE A 194 -4.17 -11.38 -24.70
N LYS A 195 -3.32 -11.64 -25.69
CA LYS A 195 -3.33 -12.91 -26.43
C LYS A 195 -2.95 -13.99 -25.44
N TYR A 196 -3.87 -14.36 -24.54
CA TYR A 196 -3.93 -15.70 -23.98
C TYR A 196 -4.14 -16.60 -25.20
N THR A 197 -3.03 -17.00 -25.80
CA THR A 197 -3.01 -18.17 -26.66
C THR A 197 -3.36 -19.31 -25.72
N THR A 198 -4.64 -19.64 -25.68
CA THR A 198 -5.12 -20.93 -25.17
C THR A 198 -4.51 -21.99 -26.08
N SER A 199 -3.30 -22.41 -25.76
CA SER A 199 -2.79 -23.70 -26.22
C SER A 199 -3.57 -24.77 -25.45
N VAL A 200 -4.71 -25.16 -26.03
CA VAL A 200 -5.38 -26.43 -25.76
C VAL A 200 -4.49 -27.58 -26.25
#